data_AF-A0A1H7XBX3-F1
#
_entry.id   AF-A0A1H7XBX3-F1
#
_cell.length_a   1.000
_cell.length_b   1.000
_cell.length_c   1.000
_cell.angle_alpha   90.00
_cell.angle_beta   90.00
_cell.angle_gamma   90.00
#
_symmetry.space_group_name_H-M   'P 1'
#
loop_
_entity.id
_entity.type
_entity.pdbx_description
1 polymer ?
#
loop_
_entity_poly.entity_id
_entity_poly.type
_entity_poly.pdbx_seq_one_letter_code
_entity_poly.pdbx_strand_id
1 'polypeptide(L)'
;MMLPQIRLPAASLTDVEAIQIAFPDAPEWSKVSLDTLLGLARGFDEEPSCAGSALTELAQRGSPEVTGLCRAILEAKSPDVWLHATALSLLLSADCMAGFDAAMHLVDDRSPVLLNEVIEALNYEHQGDLRNEVHRHPIVPLVQRCIAGFNNEELKFRDLFIANFGAGPLTP
;
A
#
# COMPACT_ATOMS: atom_id res chain seq x y z
N MET A 1 -36.18 -24.58 -22.48
CA MET A 1 -35.88 -23.17 -22.14
C MET A 1 -34.42 -22.94 -22.49
N MET A 2 -34.14 -22.32 -23.64
CA MET A 2 -32.77 -21.98 -24.05
C MET A 2 -32.42 -20.63 -23.42
N LEU A 3 -31.30 -20.57 -22.71
CA LEU A 3 -30.74 -19.30 -22.22
C LEU A 3 -30.26 -18.47 -23.42
N PRO A 4 -30.47 -17.14 -23.43
CA PRO A 4 -29.99 -16.29 -24.51
C PRO A 4 -28.45 -16.31 -24.49
N GLN A 5 -27.84 -16.73 -25.61
CA GLN A 5 -26.42 -16.52 -25.84
C GLN A 5 -26.17 -15.02 -26.01
N ILE A 6 -25.61 -14.40 -24.98
CA ILE A 6 -25.05 -13.06 -25.07
C ILE A 6 -23.85 -13.15 -26.02
N ARG A 7 -24.03 -12.74 -27.28
CA ARG A 7 -22.91 -12.50 -28.20
C ARG A 7 -22.23 -11.21 -27.76
N LEU A 8 -21.14 -11.34 -27.02
CA LEU A 8 -20.18 -10.24 -26.86
C LEU A 8 -19.52 -9.96 -28.22
N PRO A 9 -19.31 -8.69 -28.61
CA PRO A 9 -18.70 -8.34 -29.88
C PRO A 9 -17.26 -8.84 -29.97
N ALA A 10 -16.87 -9.28 -31.16
CA ALA A 10 -15.58 -9.91 -31.45
C ALA A 10 -14.39 -8.92 -31.51
N ALA A 11 -14.21 -8.11 -30.48
CA ALA A 11 -12.90 -7.56 -30.16
C ALA A 11 -12.21 -8.59 -29.26
N SER A 12 -11.02 -9.08 -29.65
CA SER A 12 -10.21 -9.89 -28.74
C SER A 12 -9.87 -9.01 -27.54
N LEU A 13 -10.39 -9.38 -26.37
CA LEU A 13 -10.03 -8.73 -25.10
C LEU A 13 -8.51 -8.73 -24.96
N THR A 14 -7.96 -7.63 -24.44
CA THR A 14 -6.59 -7.60 -23.96
C THR A 14 -6.45 -8.48 -22.72
N ASP A 15 -5.23 -8.88 -22.39
CA ASP A 15 -4.95 -9.66 -21.17
C ASP A 15 -5.39 -8.91 -19.90
N VAL A 16 -5.25 -7.58 -19.90
CA VAL A 16 -5.68 -6.70 -18.80
C VAL A 16 -7.20 -6.81 -18.61
N GLU A 17 -7.98 -6.58 -19.66
CA GLU A 17 -9.45 -6.64 -19.62
C GLU A 17 -9.93 -8.05 -19.25
N ALA A 18 -9.28 -9.09 -19.77
CA ALA A 18 -9.62 -10.48 -19.45
C ALA A 18 -9.43 -10.79 -17.95
N ILE A 19 -8.33 -10.30 -17.34
CA ILE A 19 -8.08 -10.47 -15.91
C ILE A 19 -9.09 -9.70 -15.07
N GLN A 20 -9.37 -8.45 -15.43
CA GLN A 20 -10.34 -7.62 -14.70
C GLN A 20 -11.75 -8.22 -14.72
N ILE A 21 -12.19 -8.75 -15.88
CA ILE A 21 -13.51 -9.43 -16.01
C ILE A 21 -13.59 -10.70 -15.15
N ALA A 22 -12.48 -11.43 -15.00
CA ALA A 22 -12.43 -12.68 -14.25
C ALA A 22 -12.31 -12.49 -12.74
N PHE A 23 -12.05 -11.27 -12.25
CA PHE A 23 -11.91 -11.00 -10.82
C PHE A 23 -13.22 -11.33 -10.06
N PRO A 24 -13.17 -11.95 -8.86
CA PRO A 24 -12.01 -12.22 -8.00
C PRO A 24 -11.33 -13.57 -8.20
N ASP A 25 -11.62 -14.30 -9.27
CA ASP A 25 -10.93 -15.57 -9.53
C ASP A 25 -9.45 -15.27 -9.78
N ALA A 26 -8.63 -15.48 -8.74
CA ALA A 26 -7.23 -15.06 -8.73
C ALA A 26 -6.48 -15.78 -9.87
N PRO A 27 -6.01 -15.05 -10.90
CA PRO A 27 -5.19 -15.68 -11.91
C PRO A 27 -3.91 -16.22 -11.25
N GLU A 28 -3.25 -17.15 -11.91
CA GLU A 28 -1.88 -17.48 -11.53
C GLU A 28 -0.97 -16.28 -11.84
N TRP A 29 -0.88 -15.33 -10.91
CA TRP A 29 -0.18 -14.05 -11.09
C TRP A 29 1.25 -14.23 -11.59
N SER A 30 1.95 -15.26 -11.09
CA SER A 30 3.29 -15.69 -11.53
C SER A 30 3.42 -16.00 -13.04
N LYS A 31 2.31 -16.31 -13.72
CA LYS A 31 2.25 -16.58 -15.17
C LYS A 31 1.85 -15.35 -16.00
N VAL A 32 1.33 -14.30 -15.36
CA VAL A 32 0.96 -13.05 -16.04
C VAL A 32 2.23 -12.34 -16.51
N SER A 33 2.22 -11.83 -17.75
CA SER A 33 3.38 -11.15 -18.33
C SER A 33 3.71 -9.86 -17.59
N LEU A 34 4.99 -9.43 -17.64
CA LEU A 34 5.41 -8.16 -17.01
C LEU A 34 4.62 -6.97 -17.59
N ASP A 35 4.41 -6.95 -18.90
CA ASP A 35 3.67 -5.87 -19.58
C ASP A 35 2.20 -5.81 -19.12
N THR A 36 1.55 -6.96 -18.94
CA THR A 36 0.18 -7.04 -18.42
C THR A 36 0.12 -6.56 -16.98
N LEU A 37 1.06 -6.96 -16.13
CA LEU A 37 1.15 -6.49 -14.74
C LEU A 37 1.35 -4.98 -14.66
N LEU A 38 2.25 -4.42 -15.48
CA LEU A 38 2.46 -2.98 -15.59
C LEU A 38 1.20 -2.26 -16.09
N GLY A 39 0.48 -2.86 -17.04
CA GLY A 39 -0.81 -2.36 -17.52
C GLY A 39 -1.84 -2.26 -16.40
N LEU A 40 -2.03 -3.35 -15.64
CA LEU A 40 -2.94 -3.39 -14.49
C LEU A 40 -2.55 -2.38 -13.40
N ALA A 41 -1.27 -2.29 -13.06
CA ALA A 41 -0.78 -1.37 -12.05
C ALA A 41 -0.88 0.11 -12.48
N ARG A 42 -0.84 0.41 -13.78
CA ARG A 42 -1.05 1.78 -14.32
C ARG A 42 -2.53 2.15 -14.44
N GLY A 43 -3.40 1.17 -14.70
CA GLY A 43 -4.86 1.33 -14.74
C GLY A 43 -5.52 1.29 -13.36
N PHE A 44 -4.81 1.73 -12.32
CA PHE A 44 -5.20 1.52 -10.93
C PHE A 44 -6.49 2.22 -10.51
N ASP A 45 -6.88 3.30 -11.21
CA ASP A 45 -8.13 4.01 -10.96
C ASP A 45 -9.37 3.22 -11.39
N GLU A 46 -9.22 2.27 -12.32
CA GLU A 46 -10.33 1.48 -12.86
C GLU A 46 -10.62 0.25 -11.98
N GLU A 47 -9.57 -0.51 -11.64
CA GLU A 47 -9.68 -1.75 -10.87
C GLU A 47 -8.60 -1.85 -9.77
N PRO A 48 -8.79 -1.17 -8.62
CA PRO A 48 -7.77 -1.06 -7.57
C PRO A 48 -7.30 -2.41 -7.00
N SER A 49 -8.20 -3.40 -6.88
CA SER A 49 -7.85 -4.73 -6.36
C SER A 49 -6.91 -5.50 -7.31
N CYS A 50 -7.15 -5.41 -8.62
CA CYS A 50 -6.26 -5.98 -9.63
C CYS A 50 -4.91 -5.25 -9.63
N ALA A 51 -4.93 -3.92 -9.52
CA ALA A 51 -3.71 -3.11 -9.47
C ALA A 51 -2.85 -3.45 -8.25
N GLY A 52 -3.43 -3.61 -7.07
CA GLY A 52 -2.70 -3.99 -5.84
C GLY A 52 -2.05 -5.37 -5.96
N SER A 53 -2.77 -6.34 -6.54
CA SER A 53 -2.22 -7.69 -6.79
C SER A 53 -1.09 -7.65 -7.82
N ALA A 54 -1.26 -6.91 -8.91
CA ALA A 54 -0.23 -6.74 -9.93
C ALA A 54 1.01 -6.03 -9.39
N LEU A 55 0.84 -5.00 -8.57
CA LEU A 55 1.92 -4.25 -7.93
C LEU A 55 2.73 -5.13 -6.98
N THR A 56 2.06 -5.99 -6.20
CA THR A 56 2.72 -6.96 -5.32
C THR A 56 3.54 -7.96 -6.11
N GLU A 57 2.99 -8.50 -7.21
CA GLU A 57 3.71 -9.44 -8.08
C GLU A 57 4.92 -8.78 -8.76
N LEU A 58 4.78 -7.52 -9.24
CA LEU A 58 5.90 -6.75 -9.79
C LEU A 58 7.02 -6.58 -8.76
N ALA A 59 6.68 -6.27 -7.51
CA ALA A 59 7.65 -6.15 -6.42
C ALA A 59 8.37 -7.46 -6.14
N GLN A 60 7.65 -8.58 -6.08
CA GLN A 60 8.24 -9.91 -5.89
C GLN A 60 9.22 -10.29 -7.01
N ARG A 61 8.96 -9.83 -8.24
CA ARG A 61 9.85 -10.04 -9.39
C ARG A 61 10.99 -9.03 -9.49
N GLY A 62 11.08 -8.07 -8.56
CA GLY A 62 12.13 -7.05 -8.56
C GLY A 62 12.03 -6.06 -9.73
N SER A 63 10.81 -5.76 -10.21
CA SER A 63 10.60 -4.77 -11.27
C SER A 63 11.07 -3.38 -10.81
N PRO A 64 11.94 -2.69 -11.57
CA PRO A 64 12.45 -1.37 -11.22
C PRO A 64 11.35 -0.28 -11.24
N GLU A 65 10.22 -0.52 -11.91
CA GLU A 65 9.11 0.41 -12.02
C GLU A 65 8.27 0.53 -10.73
N VAL A 66 8.37 -0.44 -9.82
CA VAL A 66 7.51 -0.56 -8.62
C VAL A 66 7.54 0.70 -7.77
N THR A 67 8.73 1.25 -7.50
CA THR A 67 8.85 2.45 -6.66
C THR A 67 8.14 3.66 -7.29
N GLY A 68 8.28 3.84 -8.61
CA GLY A 68 7.62 4.91 -9.34
C GLY A 68 6.10 4.74 -9.36
N LEU A 69 5.61 3.51 -9.54
CA LEU A 69 4.18 3.19 -9.49
C LEU A 69 3.60 3.42 -8.10
N CYS A 70 4.29 3.01 -7.02
CA CYS A 70 3.83 3.24 -5.67
C CYS A 70 3.67 4.73 -5.38
N ARG A 71 4.64 5.56 -5.76
CA ARG A 71 4.53 7.03 -5.61
C ARG A 71 3.35 7.61 -6.39
N ALA A 72 3.18 7.20 -7.65
CA ALA A 72 2.07 7.67 -8.47
C ALA A 72 0.71 7.31 -7.87
N ILE A 73 0.58 6.10 -7.29
CA ILE A 73 -0.63 5.66 -6.60
C ILE A 73 -0.86 6.50 -5.33
N LEU A 74 0.17 6.71 -4.50
CA LEU A 74 0.07 7.49 -3.26
C LEU A 74 -0.24 8.98 -3.47
N GLU A 75 0.13 9.53 -4.63
CA GLU A 75 -0.18 10.92 -5.02
C GLU A 75 -1.57 11.07 -5.65
N ALA A 76 -2.24 9.97 -5.99
CA ALA A 76 -3.56 10.00 -6.59
C ALA A 76 -4.62 10.48 -5.58
N LYS A 77 -5.58 11.31 -6.04
CA LYS A 77 -6.55 11.98 -5.14
C LYS A 77 -7.60 11.08 -4.50
N SER A 78 -7.85 9.89 -5.05
CA SER A 78 -8.92 9.02 -4.57
C SER A 78 -8.72 7.53 -4.87
N PRO A 79 -7.51 6.95 -4.75
CA PRO A 79 -7.41 5.51 -4.84
C PRO A 79 -8.01 4.87 -3.59
N ASP A 80 -8.45 3.64 -3.77
CA ASP A 80 -8.92 2.77 -2.71
C ASP A 80 -7.88 2.69 -1.56
N VAL A 81 -8.35 2.70 -0.31
CA VAL A 81 -7.49 2.74 0.87
C VAL A 81 -6.57 1.51 0.97
N TRP A 82 -7.00 0.35 0.47
CA TRP A 82 -6.19 -0.87 0.48
C TRP A 82 -5.13 -0.84 -0.61
N LEU A 83 -5.43 -0.25 -1.76
CA LEU A 83 -4.42 0.01 -2.79
C LEU A 83 -3.35 0.98 -2.27
N HIS A 84 -3.77 2.07 -1.61
CA HIS A 84 -2.83 2.97 -0.93
C HIS A 84 -1.97 2.23 0.10
N ALA A 85 -2.57 1.39 0.94
CA ALA A 85 -1.84 0.61 1.93
C ALA A 85 -0.81 -0.31 1.27
N THR A 86 -1.20 -1.00 0.18
CA THR A 86 -0.30 -1.86 -0.60
C THR A 86 0.87 -1.06 -1.16
N ALA A 87 0.60 0.07 -1.83
CA ALA A 87 1.64 0.93 -2.40
C ALA A 87 2.57 1.50 -1.32
N LEU A 88 2.02 1.89 -0.17
CA LEU A 88 2.77 2.41 0.95
C LEU A 88 3.68 1.35 1.55
N SER A 89 3.16 0.14 1.81
CA SER A 89 3.90 -0.99 2.36
C SER A 89 5.09 -1.38 1.46
N LEU A 90 4.85 -1.44 0.15
CA LEU A 90 5.90 -1.73 -0.84
C LEU A 90 6.94 -0.62 -0.93
N LEU A 91 6.53 0.66 -0.87
CA LEU A 91 7.46 1.78 -0.84
C LEU A 91 8.29 1.80 0.44
N LEU A 92 7.67 1.57 1.60
CA LEU A 92 8.36 1.46 2.89
C LEU A 92 9.40 0.33 2.90
N SER A 93 9.11 -0.77 2.20
CA SER A 93 10.04 -1.90 2.06
C SER A 93 11.20 -1.61 1.11
N ALA A 94 10.96 -0.87 0.03
CA ALA A 94 11.96 -0.58 -1.00
C ALA A 94 12.85 0.65 -0.67
N ASP A 95 12.25 1.69 -0.09
CA ASP A 95 12.87 2.96 0.28
C ASP A 95 12.12 3.55 1.48
N CYS A 96 12.48 3.07 2.67
CA CYS A 96 11.75 3.33 3.91
C CYS A 96 11.55 4.82 4.20
N MET A 97 12.60 5.63 4.07
CA MET A 97 12.52 7.06 4.35
C MET A 97 11.60 7.78 3.38
N ALA A 98 11.67 7.44 2.09
CA ALA A 98 10.74 8.00 1.14
C ALA A 98 9.29 7.52 1.33
N GLY A 99 9.10 6.29 1.82
CA GLY A 99 7.80 5.79 2.24
C GLY A 99 7.23 6.63 3.39
N PHE A 100 8.04 6.98 4.39
CA PHE A 100 7.61 7.88 5.46
C PHE A 100 7.30 9.30 4.97
N ASP A 101 8.09 9.85 4.05
CA ASP A 101 7.81 11.14 3.43
C ASP A 101 6.45 11.14 2.72
N ALA A 102 6.17 10.09 1.93
CA ALA A 102 4.89 9.94 1.24
C ALA A 102 3.72 9.78 2.22
N ALA A 103 3.93 9.06 3.32
CA ALA A 103 2.91 8.83 4.34
C ALA A 103 2.47 10.11 5.07
N MET A 104 3.30 11.16 5.12
CA MET A 104 3.02 12.38 5.88
C MET A 104 1.67 13.02 5.55
N HIS A 105 1.24 12.94 4.29
CA HIS A 105 -0.03 13.53 3.84
C HIS A 105 -1.20 12.55 3.91
N LEU A 106 -0.93 11.25 4.03
CA LEU A 106 -1.94 10.20 3.98
C LEU A 106 -2.46 9.82 5.37
N VAL A 107 -1.58 9.86 6.39
CA VAL A 107 -1.96 9.48 7.76
C VAL A 107 -2.71 10.58 8.52
N ASP A 108 -2.76 11.80 7.98
CA ASP A 108 -3.50 12.92 8.58
C ASP A 108 -5.02 12.67 8.55
N ASP A 109 -5.49 11.90 7.56
CA ASP A 109 -6.88 11.43 7.48
C ASP A 109 -7.21 10.32 8.51
N ARG A 110 -6.23 9.92 9.32
CA ARG A 110 -6.35 8.93 10.40
C ARG A 110 -6.92 7.57 9.96
N SER A 111 -6.66 7.16 8.72
CA SER A 111 -7.02 5.81 8.26
C SER A 111 -6.27 4.76 9.10
N PRO A 112 -6.96 3.85 9.81
CA PRO A 112 -6.29 2.81 10.60
C PRO A 112 -5.44 1.89 9.73
N VAL A 113 -5.88 1.64 8.49
CA VAL A 113 -5.15 0.81 7.53
C VAL A 113 -3.79 1.43 7.22
N LEU A 114 -3.75 2.70 6.85
CA LEU A 114 -2.49 3.39 6.50
C LEU A 114 -1.62 3.63 7.74
N LEU A 115 -2.23 3.94 8.88
CA LEU A 115 -1.51 4.08 10.15
C LEU A 115 -0.81 2.78 10.56
N ASN A 116 -1.44 1.62 10.34
CA ASN A 116 -0.84 0.32 10.65
C ASN A 116 0.44 0.07 9.84
N GLU A 117 0.42 0.34 8.52
CA GLU A 117 1.62 0.18 7.68
C GLU A 117 2.80 1.04 8.19
N VAL A 118 2.52 2.29 8.56
CA VAL A 118 3.54 3.21 9.08
C VAL A 118 4.04 2.77 10.46
N ILE A 119 3.14 2.36 11.35
CA ILE A 119 3.49 1.89 12.70
C ILE A 119 4.36 0.63 12.63
N GLU A 120 4.00 -0.31 11.77
CA GLU A 120 4.74 -1.54 11.57
C GLU A 120 6.16 -1.24 11.08
N ALA A 121 6.30 -0.42 10.02
CA ALA A 121 7.60 0.00 9.51
C ALA A 121 8.44 0.76 10.55
N LEU A 122 7.84 1.67 11.32
CA LEU A 122 8.56 2.40 12.38
C LEU A 122 9.06 1.45 13.48
N ASN A 123 8.25 0.48 13.90
CA ASN A 123 8.66 -0.50 14.91
C ASN A 123 9.75 -1.44 14.41
N TYR A 124 9.72 -1.79 13.12
CA TYR A 124 10.77 -2.55 12.47
C TYR A 124 12.08 -1.76 12.46
N GLU A 125 12.08 -0.55 11.91
CA GLU A 125 13.29 0.29 11.78
C GLU A 125 13.81 0.82 13.12
N HIS A 126 12.98 0.88 14.17
CA HIS A 126 13.46 1.13 15.53
C HIS A 126 14.55 0.13 15.95
N GLN A 127 14.44 -1.11 15.47
CA GLN A 127 15.37 -2.20 15.76
C GLN A 127 16.44 -2.38 14.66
N GLY A 128 16.32 -1.63 13.56
CA GLY A 128 17.15 -1.75 12.37
C GLY A 128 18.21 -0.66 12.24
N ASP A 129 18.77 -0.57 11.03
CA ASP A 129 19.87 0.32 10.70
C ASP A 129 19.44 1.79 10.62
N LEU A 130 18.17 2.05 10.32
CA LEU A 130 17.62 3.42 10.19
C LEU A 130 17.12 4.00 11.52
N ARG A 131 17.45 3.38 12.66
CA ARG A 131 16.93 3.78 13.98
C ARG A 131 17.06 5.28 14.24
N ASN A 132 18.21 5.89 13.97
CA ASN A 132 18.43 7.29 14.30
C ASN A 132 17.65 8.23 13.37
N GLU A 133 17.53 7.85 12.11
CA GLU A 133 16.83 8.55 11.05
C GLU A 133 15.33 8.56 11.36
N VAL A 134 14.75 7.41 11.70
CA VAL A 134 13.31 7.32 12.00
C VAL A 134 12.93 8.12 13.24
N HIS A 135 13.76 8.16 14.29
CA HIS A 135 13.47 8.97 15.49
C HIS A 135 13.51 10.48 15.21
N ARG A 136 14.23 10.91 14.17
CA ARG A 136 14.30 12.32 13.75
C ARG A 136 13.23 12.66 12.71
N HIS A 137 12.57 11.66 12.15
CA HIS A 137 11.62 11.86 11.07
C HIS A 137 10.32 12.52 11.57
N PRO A 138 9.77 13.53 10.86
CA PRO A 138 8.52 14.21 11.25
C PRO A 138 7.28 13.29 11.34
N ILE A 139 7.34 12.10 10.75
CA ILE A 139 6.25 11.11 10.82
C ILE A 139 6.00 10.62 12.25
N VAL A 140 7.04 10.49 13.09
CA VAL A 140 6.90 9.99 14.47
C VAL A 140 5.97 10.89 15.30
N PRO A 141 6.23 12.21 15.42
CA PRO A 141 5.31 13.08 16.15
C PRO A 141 3.94 13.21 15.49
N LEU A 142 3.81 12.99 14.18
CA LEU A 142 2.50 12.94 13.50
C LEU A 142 1.71 11.69 13.94
N VAL A 143 2.31 10.51 13.85
CA VAL A 143 1.71 9.23 14.27
C VAL A 143 1.34 9.29 15.75
N GLN A 144 2.21 9.80 16.63
CA GLN A 144 1.91 9.99 18.05
C GLN A 144 0.61 10.79 18.30
N ARG A 145 0.33 11.81 17.47
CA ARG A 145 -0.93 12.58 17.57
C ARG A 145 -2.13 11.80 17.02
N CYS A 146 -1.95 11.02 15.96
CA CYS A 146 -3.02 10.27 15.32
C CYS A 146 -3.49 9.07 16.16
N ILE A 147 -2.59 8.37 16.86
CA ILE A 147 -2.92 7.15 17.62
C ILE A 147 -3.74 7.37 18.89
N ALA A 148 -3.88 8.63 19.36
CA ALA A 148 -4.58 8.95 20.60
C ALA A 148 -6.09 8.58 20.56
N GLY A 149 -6.66 8.40 19.37
CA GLY A 149 -8.07 8.04 19.16
C GLY A 149 -8.34 6.54 18.94
N PHE A 150 -7.31 5.68 18.92
CA PHE A 150 -7.43 4.28 18.54
C PHE A 150 -7.01 3.32 19.64
N ASN A 151 -7.61 2.13 19.65
CA ASN A 151 -7.18 1.01 20.49
C ASN A 151 -6.28 0.01 19.72
N ASN A 152 -5.82 -1.07 20.37
CA ASN A 152 -4.95 -2.08 19.75
C ASN A 152 -5.66 -3.03 18.76
N GLU A 153 -6.99 -3.12 18.80
CA GLU A 153 -7.76 -3.90 17.82
C GLU A 153 -7.78 -3.18 16.47
N GLU A 154 -7.82 -1.84 16.50
CA GLU A 154 -7.79 -0.97 15.32
C GLU A 154 -6.37 -0.74 14.80
N LEU A 155 -5.43 -0.49 15.71
CA LEU A 155 -4.02 -0.27 15.40
C LEU A 155 -3.14 -1.37 15.99
N LYS A 156 -2.82 -2.35 15.16
CA LYS A 156 -1.90 -3.42 15.52
C LYS A 156 -0.54 -2.80 15.83
N PHE A 157 0.10 -3.28 16.89
CA PHE A 157 1.41 -2.79 17.37
C PHE A 157 1.43 -1.34 17.87
N ARG A 158 0.28 -0.70 18.12
CA ARG A 158 0.22 0.63 18.74
C ARG A 158 0.99 0.70 20.06
N ASP A 159 0.77 -0.25 20.96
CA ASP A 159 1.47 -0.23 22.26
C ASP A 159 2.98 -0.41 22.12
N LEU A 160 3.42 -1.23 21.14
CA LEU A 160 4.84 -1.37 20.84
C LEU A 160 5.42 -0.05 20.30
N PHE A 161 4.68 0.65 19.44
CA PHE A 161 5.06 1.98 18.97
C PHE A 161 5.16 2.98 20.12
N ILE A 162 4.21 2.98 21.05
CA ILE A 162 4.26 3.85 22.24
C ILE A 162 5.47 3.49 23.11
N ALA A 163 5.82 2.21 23.28
CA ALA A 163 6.99 1.82 24.04
C ALA A 163 8.31 2.26 23.36
N ASN A 164 8.37 2.20 22.03
CA ASN A 164 9.56 2.49 21.23
C ASN A 164 9.78 3.99 21.01
N PHE A 165 8.70 4.75 20.81
CA PHE A 165 8.74 6.13 20.36
C PHE A 165 7.97 7.08 21.26
N GLY A 166 7.13 6.59 22.17
CA GLY A 166 6.44 7.44 23.13
C GLY A 166 7.45 8.24 23.93
N ALA A 167 7.18 9.53 24.10
CA ALA A 167 7.92 10.30 25.07
C ALA A 167 7.80 9.55 26.41
N GLY A 168 8.93 9.13 27.00
CA GLY A 168 9.00 9.02 28.46
C GLY A 168 8.40 10.30 29.04
N PRO A 169 7.73 10.24 30.22
CA PRO A 169 6.87 11.32 30.70
C PRO A 169 7.54 12.66 30.43
N LEU A 170 6.85 13.53 29.67
CA LEU A 170 7.26 14.91 29.48
C LEU A 170 7.34 15.51 30.89
N THR A 171 8.52 15.47 31.50
CA THR A 171 8.74 16.11 32.78
C THR A 171 8.55 17.61 32.54
N PRO A 172 7.63 18.27 33.26
CA PRO A 172 7.50 19.72 33.21
C PRO A 172 8.77 20.42 33.70
#